data_AF-A0A520Y6S7-F1
#
_entry.id   AF-A0A520Y6S7-F1
#
_cell.length_a   1.000
_cell.length_b   1.000
_cell.length_c   1.000
_cell.angle_alpha   90.00
_cell.angle_beta   90.00
_cell.angle_gamma   90.00
#
_symmetry.space_group_name_H-M   'P 1'
#
loop_
_entity.id
_entity.type
_entity.pdbx_description
1 polymer ?
#
loop_
_entity_poly.entity_id
_entity_poly.type
_entity_poly.pdbx_seq_one_letter_code
_entity_poly.pdbx_strand_id
1 'polypeptide(L)'
;MTQDQIILFSLFGLVFALLLWGRFRYDLVAFSALMISVVAGVIPGKDAFAGFGHPATLVVALVLVVSAGLVRSGAVFLITRTLI
;
A
#
# COMPACT_ATOMS: atom_id res chain seq x y z
N MET A 1 9.73 -23.55 13.46
CA MET A 1 8.83 -22.45 13.08
C MET A 1 7.65 -22.50 14.02
N THR A 2 7.39 -21.44 14.77
CA THR A 2 6.17 -21.38 15.60
C THR A 2 4.94 -21.33 14.69
N GLN A 3 3.79 -21.80 15.19
CA GLN A 3 2.54 -21.80 14.41
C GLN A 3 2.23 -20.40 13.85
N ASP A 4 2.46 -19.37 14.64
CA ASP A 4 2.29 -17.96 14.23
C ASP A 4 3.19 -17.58 13.06
N GLN A 5 4.46 -18.00 13.05
CA GLN A 5 5.38 -17.72 11.95
C GLN A 5 4.93 -18.38 10.65
N ILE A 6 4.44 -19.63 10.71
CA ILE A 6 3.95 -20.34 9.52
C ILE A 6 2.75 -19.59 8.93
N ILE A 7 1.82 -19.13 9.78
CA ILE A 7 0.66 -18.37 9.34
C ILE A 7 1.10 -17.05 8.69
N LEU A 8 2.01 -16.31 9.33
CA LEU A 8 2.54 -15.04 8.81
C LEU A 8 3.24 -15.21 7.44
N PHE A 9 4.10 -16.21 7.31
CA PHE A 9 4.79 -16.49 6.03
C PHE A 9 3.82 -16.96 4.94
N SER A 10 2.83 -17.79 5.29
CA SER A 10 1.81 -18.24 4.33
C SER A 10 0.95 -17.09 3.83
N LEU A 11 0.58 -16.15 4.72
CA LEU A 11 -0.16 -14.95 4.38
C LEU A 11 0.66 -14.05 3.45
N PHE A 12 1.93 -13.79 3.77
CA PHE A 12 2.81 -13.02 2.90
C PHE A 12 2.95 -13.67 1.53
N GLY A 13 3.22 -14.97 1.47
CA GLY A 13 3.34 -15.70 0.20
C GLY A 13 2.08 -15.60 -0.65
N LEU A 14 0.90 -15.75 -0.03
CA LEU A 14 -0.38 -15.63 -0.70
C LEU A 14 -0.65 -14.22 -1.22
N VAL A 15 -0.36 -13.18 -0.44
CA VAL A 15 -0.48 -11.78 -0.84
C VAL A 15 0.45 -11.45 -2.00
N PHE A 16 1.72 -11.84 -1.92
CA PHE A 16 2.68 -11.62 -3.01
C PHE A 16 2.26 -12.33 -4.29
N ALA A 17 1.80 -13.58 -4.20
CA ALA A 17 1.30 -14.32 -5.36
C ALA A 17 0.08 -13.63 -5.99
N LEU A 18 -0.87 -13.13 -5.19
CA LEU A 18 -2.03 -12.39 -5.67
C LEU A 18 -1.67 -11.04 -6.30
N LEU A 19 -0.71 -10.32 -5.73
CA LEU A 19 -0.21 -9.06 -6.30
C LEU A 19 0.53 -9.30 -7.62
N LEU A 20 1.30 -10.39 -7.73
CA LEU A 20 2.01 -10.78 -8.96
C LEU A 20 1.05 -11.29 -10.05
N TRP A 21 -0.06 -11.94 -9.68
CA TRP A 21 -1.03 -12.49 -10.64
C TRP A 21 -1.70 -11.40 -11.50
N GLY A 22 -1.79 -10.16 -11.01
CA GLY A 22 -2.18 -8.98 -11.80
C GLY A 22 -3.62 -8.96 -12.35
N ARG A 23 -4.46 -9.98 -12.10
CA ARG A 23 -5.87 -9.97 -12.52
C ARG A 23 -6.77 -9.11 -11.64
N PHE A 24 -6.52 -9.09 -10.34
CA PHE A 24 -7.32 -8.33 -9.40
C PHE A 24 -6.66 -6.97 -9.16
N ARG A 25 -7.48 -5.94 -8.96
CA ARG A 25 -6.99 -4.63 -8.55
C ARG A 25 -6.15 -4.77 -7.28
N TYR A 26 -4.96 -4.17 -7.27
CA TYR A 26 -4.02 -4.23 -6.15
C TYR A 26 -4.66 -3.82 -4.82
N ASP A 27 -5.52 -2.80 -4.84
CA ASP A 27 -6.24 -2.33 -3.65
C ASP A 27 -7.18 -3.40 -3.07
N LEU A 28 -7.87 -4.16 -3.94
CA LEU A 28 -8.81 -5.20 -3.52
C LEU A 28 -8.06 -6.39 -2.92
N VAL A 29 -6.92 -6.75 -3.50
CA VAL A 29 -6.03 -7.78 -2.96
C VAL A 29 -5.53 -7.36 -1.58
N ALA A 30 -5.01 -6.14 -1.43
CA ALA A 30 -4.50 -5.65 -0.15
C ALA A 30 -5.59 -5.59 0.93
N PHE A 31 -6.78 -5.11 0.58
CA PHE A 31 -7.91 -5.01 1.51
C PHE A 31 -8.42 -6.40 1.95
N SER A 32 -8.58 -7.33 1.02
CA SER A 32 -9.01 -8.71 1.35
C SER A 32 -7.99 -9.43 2.23
N ALA A 33 -6.70 -9.25 1.96
CA ALA A 33 -5.62 -9.80 2.77
C ALA A 33 -5.63 -9.25 4.20
N LEU A 34 -5.81 -7.93 4.36
CA LEU A 34 -5.94 -7.31 5.67
C LEU A 34 -7.13 -7.89 6.44
N MET A 35 -8.30 -8.02 5.80
CA MET A 35 -9.49 -8.60 6.41
C MET A 35 -9.28 -10.05 6.85
N ILE A 36 -8.69 -10.89 6.00
CA ILE A 36 -8.39 -12.29 6.32
C ILE A 36 -7.42 -12.37 7.51
N SER A 37 -6.42 -11.48 7.57
CA SER A 37 -5.42 -11.46 8.65
C SER A 37 -6.00 -11.12 10.01
N VAL A 38 -6.97 -10.19 10.04
CA VAL A 38 -7.68 -9.80 11.26
C VAL A 38 -8.64 -10.90 11.71
N VAL A 39 -9.40 -11.48 10.77
CA VAL A 39 -10.35 -12.58 11.08
C VAL A 39 -9.61 -13.84 11.54
N ALA A 40 -8.44 -14.14 10.96
CA ALA A 40 -7.60 -15.24 11.39
C ALA A 40 -6.93 -15.02 12.76
N GLY A 41 -7.09 -13.84 13.37
CA GLY A 41 -6.54 -13.51 14.69
C GLY A 41 -5.03 -13.28 14.72
N VAL A 42 -4.38 -13.23 13.55
CA VAL A 42 -2.93 -13.02 13.40
C VAL A 42 -2.55 -11.59 13.77
N ILE A 43 -3.45 -10.64 13.48
CA ILE A 43 -3.28 -9.23 13.79
C ILE A 43 -4.45 -8.80 14.69
N PRO A 44 -4.18 -8.21 15.87
CA PRO A 44 -5.23 -7.61 16.70
C PRO A 44 -6.00 -6.57 15.90
N GLY A 45 -7.33 -6.63 15.90
CA GLY A 45 -8.16 -5.72 15.08
C GLY A 45 -7.91 -4.22 15.35
N LYS A 46 -7.49 -3.87 16.58
CA LYS A 46 -7.07 -2.51 16.96
C LYS A 46 -5.81 -2.02 16.21
N ASP A 47 -4.93 -2.94 15.82
CA ASP A 47 -3.63 -2.64 15.19
C ASP A 47 -3.67 -2.85 13.67
N ALA A 48 -4.79 -3.35 13.13
CA ALA A 48 -4.97 -3.64 11.70
C ALA A 48 -4.68 -2.43 10.80
N PHE A 49 -5.11 -1.24 11.22
CA PHE A 49 -4.93 0.00 10.46
C PHE A 49 -3.69 0.80 10.89
N ALA A 50 -2.87 0.31 11.82
CA ALA A 50 -1.68 1.02 12.29
C ALA A 50 -0.68 1.32 11.15
N GLY A 51 -0.65 0.48 10.10
CA GLY A 51 0.17 0.70 8.90
C GLY A 51 -0.25 1.92 8.06
N PHE A 52 -1.52 2.35 8.11
CA PHE A 52 -1.97 3.55 7.38
C PHE A 52 -1.46 4.85 8.02
N GLY A 53 -1.18 4.85 9.32
CA GLY A 53 -0.54 5.96 10.03
C GLY A 53 0.98 5.95 9.97
N HIS A 54 1.58 4.98 9.26
CA HIS A 54 3.03 4.86 9.19
C HIS A 54 3.62 6.03 8.37
N PRO A 55 4.73 6.67 8.81
CA PRO A 55 5.31 7.80 8.10
C PRO A 55 5.55 7.53 6.61
N ALA A 56 5.93 6.30 6.23
CA ALA A 56 6.16 5.96 4.83
C ALA A 56 4.89 6.04 3.95
N THR A 57 3.73 5.56 4.42
CA THR A 57 2.48 5.60 3.65
C THR A 57 1.97 7.03 3.52
N LEU A 58 2.11 7.84 4.58
CA LEU A 58 1.81 9.27 4.56
C LEU A 58 2.69 10.02 3.57
N VAL A 59 4.00 9.74 3.51
CA VAL A 59 4.90 10.38 2.54
C VAL A 59 4.48 10.08 1.10
N VAL A 60 4.11 8.85 0.77
CA VAL A 60 3.63 8.51 -0.58
C VAL A 60 2.35 9.28 -0.92
N ALA A 61 1.40 9.36 0.00
CA ALA A 61 0.18 10.15 -0.19
C ALA A 61 0.49 11.64 -0.42
N LEU A 62 1.39 12.22 0.37
CA LEU A 62 1.82 13.61 0.24
C LEU A 62 2.51 13.86 -1.10
N VAL A 63 3.38 12.96 -1.54
CA VAL A 63 4.04 13.07 -2.86
C VAL A 63 3.00 13.10 -3.97
N LEU A 64 1.98 12.25 -3.94
CA LEU A 64 0.90 12.28 -4.93
C LEU A 64 0.14 13.60 -4.94
N VAL A 65 -0.16 14.15 -3.76
CA VAL A 65 -0.82 15.46 -3.62
C VAL A 65 0.06 16.59 -4.17
N VAL A 66 1.34 16.59 -3.84
CA VAL A 66 2.31 17.58 -4.33
C VAL A 66 2.47 17.48 -5.84
N SER A 67 2.58 16.27 -6.40
CA SER A 67 2.62 16.04 -7.85
C SER A 67 1.36 16.57 -8.54
N ALA A 68 0.18 16.30 -7.99
CA ALA A 68 -1.08 16.83 -8.53
C ALA A 68 -1.13 18.37 -8.47
N GLY A 69 -0.65 18.97 -7.38
CA GLY A 69 -0.57 20.43 -7.22
C GLY A 69 0.39 21.08 -8.22
N LEU A 70 1.56 20.48 -8.45
CA LEU A 70 2.55 20.95 -9.43
C LEU A 70 2.01 20.86 -10.87
N VAL A 71 1.31 19.78 -11.22
CA VAL A 71 0.69 19.62 -12.54
C VAL A 71 -0.42 20.65 -12.74
N ARG A 72 -1.29 20.84 -11.75
CA ARG A 72 -2.44 21.77 -11.86
C ARG A 72 -2.04 23.25 -11.85
N SER A 73 -0.93 23.60 -11.20
CA SER A 73 -0.39 24.96 -11.17
C SER A 73 0.41 25.35 -12.41
N GLY A 74 0.64 24.41 -13.35
CA GLY A 74 1.45 24.67 -14.55
C GLY A 74 2.95 24.80 -14.26
N ALA A 75 3.39 24.58 -13.02
CA ALA A 75 4.80 24.60 -12.63
C ALA A 75 5.61 23.55 -13.40
N VAL A 76 5.02 22.37 -13.62
CA VAL A 76 5.63 21.32 -14.45
C VAL A 76 5.88 21.84 -15.88
N PHE A 77 4.92 22.58 -16.45
CA PHE A 77 5.05 23.15 -17.80
C PHE A 77 6.13 24.24 -17.87
N LEU A 78 6.26 25.09 -16.84
CA LEU A 78 7.33 26.10 -16.75
C LEU A 78 8.73 25.46 -16.72
N ILE A 79 8.89 24.37 -15.97
CA ILE A 79 10.16 23.63 -15.87
C ILE A 79 10.47 22.98 -17.23
N THR A 80 9.50 22.27 -17.84
CA THR A 80 9.70 21.62 -19.14
C THR A 80 10.04 22.61 -20.25
N ARG A 81 9.49 23.84 -20.23
CA ARG A 81 9.78 24.88 -21.23
C ARG A 81 11.12 25.60 -21.04
N THR A 82 11.79 25.40 -19.89
CA THR A 82 13.09 26.04 -19.58
C THR A 82 14.25 25.07 -19.79
N LEU A 83 13.99 23.76 -19.76
CA LEU A 83 15.00 22.70 -19.92
C LEU A 83 15.09 22.14 -21.34
N ILE A 84 14.20 22.55 -22.25
CA ILE A 84 14.20 22.25 -23.69
C ILE A 84 14.24 23.59 -24.41
#